data_AF-A0A1I7XBQ4-F1
#
_entry.id   AF-A0A1I7XBQ4-F1
#
_cell.length_a   1.000
_cell.length_b   1.000
_cell.length_c   1.000
_cell.angle_alpha   90.00
_cell.angle_beta   90.00
_cell.angle_gamma   90.00
#
_symmetry.space_group_name_H-M   'P 1'
#
loop_
_entity.id
_entity.type
_entity.pdbx_description
1 polymer ?
#
loop_
_entity_poly.entity_id
_entity_poly.type
_entity_poly.pdbx_seq_one_letter_code
_entity_poly.pdbx_strand_id
1 'polypeptide(L)'
;MAEGKGRAFALIISIMMVVTGSLNTICAKWADSLKAEGVAFNHPFLQATCMFFGEFLCLVAFFAVYGYRRYKWNKVNISGSSGAIIEISTESEPQLPQFNPFVFLPPACCDILATSIMYIGLNLTTASSFQMLRGAVIIFTGLLSVGMLGARIQPFKWFGMLFVMAGLVIVGVSDILEDDNPLDDKNAIITGNLLIIMAQIIVAIQMVYEQKYLNQYDVPALFAVGLEGMFGMIILSALMVPMYYIHVPHTFSTNPEGRLEDVFFAWKEISEDPWIAVALSGTIISTKDSHILRCCFSICGADLVEDDRDSLLNEDE
;
A
#
# COMPACT_ATOMS: atom_id res chain seq x y z
N MET A 1 -12.75 32.03 0.29
CA MET A 1 -13.59 31.09 1.08
C MET A 1 -13.57 29.66 0.54
N ALA A 2 -13.36 29.43 -0.77
CA ALA A 2 -13.15 28.09 -1.33
C ALA A 2 -11.81 27.45 -0.91
N GLU A 3 -10.73 28.25 -0.87
CA GLU A 3 -9.38 27.81 -0.47
C GLU A 3 -9.30 27.18 0.93
N GLY A 4 -10.08 27.71 1.90
CA GLY A 4 -10.14 27.18 3.26
C GLY A 4 -10.84 25.81 3.38
N LYS A 5 -11.79 25.51 2.49
CA LYS A 5 -12.46 24.20 2.46
C LYS A 5 -11.54 23.12 1.89
N GLY A 6 -10.76 23.43 0.86
CA GLY A 6 -9.77 22.50 0.28
C GLY A 6 -8.68 22.12 1.28
N ARG A 7 -8.10 23.10 1.99
CA ARG A 7 -7.05 22.86 2.99
C ARG A 7 -7.56 22.06 4.19
N ALA A 8 -8.77 22.35 4.68
CA ALA A 8 -9.40 21.57 5.74
C ALA A 8 -9.68 20.13 5.30
N PHE A 9 -10.14 19.93 4.07
CA PHE A 9 -10.40 18.61 3.49
C PHE A 9 -9.10 17.79 3.33
N ALA A 10 -8.04 18.39 2.79
CA ALA A 10 -6.73 17.75 2.67
C ALA A 10 -6.14 17.36 4.04
N LEU A 11 -6.33 18.20 5.06
CA LEU A 11 -5.90 17.91 6.43
C LEU A 11 -6.69 16.76 7.04
N ILE A 12 -8.00 16.70 6.83
CA ILE A 12 -8.85 15.58 7.28
C ILE A 12 -8.42 14.28 6.61
N ILE A 13 -8.20 14.28 5.30
CA ILE A 13 -7.70 13.10 4.56
C ILE A 13 -6.32 12.67 5.10
N SER A 14 -5.41 13.61 5.33
CA SER A 14 -4.07 13.30 5.85
C SER A 14 -4.15 12.63 7.23
N ILE A 15 -4.98 13.15 8.13
CA ILE A 15 -5.19 12.55 9.46
C ILE A 15 -5.78 11.15 9.32
N MET A 16 -6.83 11.00 8.52
CA MET A 16 -7.46 9.69 8.34
C MET A 16 -6.49 8.68 7.72
N MET A 17 -5.63 9.08 6.78
CA MET A 17 -4.60 8.21 6.19
C MET A 17 -3.59 7.72 7.23
N VAL A 18 -3.17 8.59 8.15
CA VAL A 18 -2.26 8.19 9.24
C VAL A 18 -2.95 7.22 10.19
N VAL A 19 -4.23 7.46 10.51
CA VAL A 19 -5.02 6.59 11.38
C VAL A 19 -5.21 5.21 10.75
N THR A 20 -5.66 5.12 9.49
CA THR A 20 -5.84 3.83 8.81
C THR A 20 -4.51 3.13 8.52
N GLY A 21 -3.43 3.85 8.23
CA GLY A 21 -2.09 3.24 8.13
C GLY A 21 -1.61 2.64 9.47
N SER A 22 -1.88 3.33 10.58
CA SER A 22 -1.53 2.87 11.92
C SER A 22 -2.39 1.66 12.33
N LEU A 23 -3.69 1.70 12.06
CA LEU A 23 -4.61 0.59 12.32
C LEU A 23 -4.21 -0.65 11.53
N ASN A 24 -3.79 -0.52 10.26
CA ASN A 24 -3.34 -1.66 9.47
C ASN A 24 -2.15 -2.36 10.13
N THR A 25 -1.18 -1.58 10.62
CA THR A 25 0.00 -2.12 11.31
C THR A 25 -0.36 -2.78 12.64
N ILE A 26 -1.25 -2.16 13.42
CA ILE A 26 -1.70 -2.71 14.71
C ILE A 26 -2.50 -4.01 14.50
N CYS A 27 -3.41 -4.05 13.54
CA CYS A 27 -4.19 -5.24 13.22
C CYS A 27 -3.31 -6.38 12.70
N ALA A 28 -2.33 -6.09 11.84
CA ALA A 28 -1.37 -7.09 11.38
C ALA A 28 -0.56 -7.66 12.56
N LYS A 29 0.00 -6.79 13.40
CA LYS A 29 0.75 -7.21 14.59
C LYS A 29 -0.13 -7.96 15.59
N TRP A 30 -1.39 -7.59 15.71
CA TRP A 30 -2.35 -8.28 16.56
C TRP A 30 -2.62 -9.69 16.03
N ALA A 31 -2.77 -9.86 14.72
CA ALA A 31 -2.88 -11.18 14.08
C ALA A 31 -1.64 -12.04 14.37
N ASP A 32 -0.43 -11.51 14.23
CA ASP A 32 0.83 -12.23 14.53
C ASP A 32 1.00 -12.60 16.01
N SER A 33 0.41 -11.80 16.91
CA SER A 33 0.52 -12.00 18.35
C SER A 33 -0.48 -13.01 18.91
N LEU A 34 -1.52 -13.35 18.15
CA LEU A 34 -2.51 -14.35 18.53
C LEU A 34 -1.92 -15.76 18.40
N LYS A 35 -2.33 -16.64 19.31
CA LYS A 35 -1.85 -18.02 19.37
C LYS A 35 -3.03 -18.98 19.28
N ALA A 36 -3.02 -19.84 18.26
CA ALA A 36 -3.94 -20.96 18.16
C ALA A 36 -3.19 -22.25 18.53
N GLU A 37 -3.80 -23.12 19.35
CA GLU A 37 -3.19 -24.37 19.84
C GLU A 37 -1.77 -24.23 20.46
N GLY A 38 -1.41 -23.05 20.98
CA GLY A 38 -0.09 -22.78 21.59
C GLY A 38 1.03 -22.41 20.60
N VAL A 39 0.74 -22.39 19.30
CA VAL A 39 1.61 -21.93 18.22
C VAL A 39 1.23 -20.49 17.84
N ALA A 40 2.21 -19.64 17.53
CA ALA A 40 1.95 -18.27 17.08
C ALA A 40 1.50 -18.28 15.61
N PHE A 41 0.51 -17.45 15.27
CA PHE A 41 -0.03 -17.35 13.92
C PHE A 41 0.99 -16.68 12.99
N ASN A 42 1.78 -17.48 12.27
CA ASN A 42 2.88 -17.01 11.42
C ASN A 42 2.60 -17.36 9.95
N HIS A 43 1.59 -16.72 9.35
CA HIS A 43 1.22 -16.91 7.94
C HIS A 43 1.25 -15.57 7.17
N PRO A 44 2.43 -15.08 6.78
CA PRO A 44 2.63 -13.76 6.15
C PRO A 44 2.02 -13.64 4.75
N PHE A 45 1.99 -14.73 3.99
CA PHE A 45 1.55 -14.77 2.61
C PHE A 45 0.02 -14.83 2.57
N LEU A 46 -0.60 -15.47 3.57
CA LEU A 46 -2.02 -15.33 3.86
C LEU A 46 -2.37 -13.89 4.24
N GLN A 47 -1.58 -13.25 5.10
CA GLN A 47 -1.77 -11.83 5.41
C GLN A 47 -1.60 -10.93 4.17
N ALA A 48 -0.61 -11.22 3.32
CA ALA A 48 -0.42 -10.53 2.04
C ALA A 48 -1.61 -10.77 1.11
N THR A 49 -2.16 -11.99 1.08
CA THR A 49 -3.37 -12.31 0.31
C THR A 49 -4.58 -11.53 0.82
N CYS A 50 -4.74 -11.39 2.14
CA CYS A 50 -5.77 -10.52 2.74
C CYS A 50 -5.56 -9.04 2.35
N MET A 51 -4.32 -8.56 2.30
CA MET A 51 -4.00 -7.19 1.87
C MET A 51 -4.38 -6.96 0.40
N PHE A 52 -3.93 -7.82 -0.53
CA PHE A 52 -4.30 -7.75 -1.94
C PHE A 52 -5.81 -7.93 -2.18
N PHE A 53 -6.48 -8.72 -1.34
CA PHE A 53 -7.94 -8.84 -1.38
C PHE A 53 -8.63 -7.53 -1.01
N GLY A 54 -8.10 -6.79 -0.03
CA GLY A 54 -8.55 -5.44 0.32
C GLY A 54 -8.42 -4.46 -0.85
N GLU A 55 -7.32 -4.53 -1.60
CA GLU A 55 -7.10 -3.73 -2.80
C GLU A 55 -8.03 -4.12 -3.95
N PHE A 56 -8.26 -5.42 -4.16
CA PHE A 56 -9.23 -5.91 -5.13
C PHE A 56 -10.66 -5.41 -4.81
N LEU A 57 -11.03 -5.30 -3.52
CA LEU A 57 -12.33 -4.73 -3.12
C LEU A 57 -12.49 -3.25 -3.51
N CYS A 58 -11.41 -2.50 -3.71
CA CYS A 58 -11.46 -1.14 -4.24
C CYS A 58 -12.01 -1.12 -5.68
N LEU A 59 -11.68 -2.14 -6.49
CA LEU A 59 -12.21 -2.30 -7.85
C LEU A 59 -13.74 -2.50 -7.83
N VAL A 60 -14.22 -3.33 -6.90
CA VAL A 60 -15.66 -3.57 -6.71
C VAL A 60 -16.39 -2.30 -6.30
N ALA A 61 -15.80 -1.53 -5.38
CA ALA A 61 -16.33 -0.23 -4.97
C ALA A 61 -16.38 0.77 -6.14
N PHE A 62 -15.32 0.81 -6.96
CA PHE A 62 -15.29 1.64 -8.17
C PHE A 62 -16.42 1.28 -9.14
N PHE A 63 -16.61 -0.01 -9.45
CA PHE A 63 -17.70 -0.44 -10.33
C PHE A 63 -19.09 -0.19 -9.73
N ALA A 64 -19.25 -0.30 -8.41
CA ALA A 64 -20.51 0.03 -7.74
C ALA A 64 -20.83 1.53 -7.84
N VAL A 65 -19.85 2.41 -7.61
CA VAL A 65 -20.00 3.86 -7.77
C VAL A 65 -20.24 4.24 -9.23
N TYR A 66 -19.47 3.66 -10.16
CA TYR A 66 -19.64 3.84 -11.60
C TYR A 66 -21.04 3.41 -12.05
N GLY A 67 -21.51 2.24 -11.61
CA GLY A 67 -22.84 1.72 -11.89
C GLY A 67 -23.94 2.61 -11.31
N TYR A 68 -23.77 3.12 -10.09
CA TYR A 68 -24.70 4.06 -9.47
C TYR A 68 -24.77 5.40 -10.23
N ARG A 69 -23.61 5.97 -10.62
CA ARG A 69 -23.54 7.19 -11.45
C ARG A 69 -24.17 6.96 -12.81
N ARG A 70 -23.89 5.84 -13.47
CA ARG A 70 -24.47 5.46 -14.77
C ARG A 70 -25.98 5.26 -14.68
N TYR A 71 -26.47 4.64 -13.60
CA TYR A 71 -27.89 4.49 -13.34
C TYR A 71 -28.57 5.85 -13.14
N LYS A 72 -27.98 6.74 -12.33
CA LYS A 72 -28.48 8.11 -12.11
C LYS A 72 -28.47 8.92 -13.41
N TRP A 73 -27.40 8.86 -14.20
CA TRP A 73 -27.29 9.50 -15.50
C TRP A 73 -28.36 9.00 -16.48
N ASN A 74 -28.55 7.68 -16.58
CA ASN A 74 -29.59 7.09 -17.42
C ASN A 74 -31.00 7.51 -16.96
N LYS A 75 -31.24 7.63 -15.65
CA LYS A 75 -32.50 8.11 -15.08
C LYS A 75 -32.77 9.59 -15.36
N VAL A 76 -31.72 10.43 -15.32
CA VAL A 76 -31.80 11.86 -15.65
C VAL A 76 -32.02 12.06 -17.15
N ASN A 77 -31.33 11.31 -18.02
CA ASN A 77 -31.56 11.35 -19.46
C ASN A 77 -32.95 10.83 -19.87
N ILE A 78 -33.48 9.82 -19.19
CA ILE A 78 -34.85 9.32 -19.42
C ILE A 78 -35.90 10.33 -18.94
N SER A 79 -35.68 11.03 -17.83
CA SER A 79 -36.60 12.09 -17.34
C SER A 79 -36.47 13.42 -18.09
N GLY A 80 -35.37 13.65 -18.81
CA GLY A 80 -35.09 14.90 -19.54
C GLY A 80 -35.88 15.12 -20.84
N SER A 81 -36.75 14.18 -21.24
CA SER A 81 -37.59 14.33 -22.44
C SER A 81 -38.77 15.32 -22.27
N SER A 82 -38.93 15.93 -21.08
CA SER A 82 -39.91 17.00 -20.82
C SER A 82 -39.24 18.32 -20.44
N GLY A 83 -38.65 18.99 -21.43
CA GLY A 83 -38.71 20.46 -21.59
C GLY A 83 -38.35 21.37 -20.41
N ALA A 84 -37.30 21.11 -19.65
CA ALA A 84 -36.74 22.10 -18.70
C ALA A 84 -35.25 22.32 -18.97
N ILE A 85 -34.90 23.58 -19.25
CA ILE A 85 -33.53 24.09 -19.32
C ILE A 85 -32.94 23.96 -17.91
N ILE A 86 -32.10 22.95 -17.69
CA ILE A 86 -31.26 22.85 -16.51
C ILE A 86 -29.83 23.01 -16.99
N GLU A 87 -29.12 23.92 -16.33
CA GLU A 87 -27.72 24.26 -16.54
C GLU A 87 -26.88 23.04 -16.92
N ILE A 88 -26.07 23.25 -17.95
CA ILE A 88 -24.97 22.40 -18.38
C ILE A 88 -24.05 22.21 -17.17
N SER A 89 -24.39 21.26 -16.30
CA SER A 89 -23.45 20.66 -15.36
C SER A 89 -22.71 19.61 -16.18
N THR A 90 -21.45 19.92 -16.41
CA THR A 90 -20.41 19.20 -17.13
C THR A 90 -20.16 17.78 -16.57
N GLU A 91 -21.18 16.92 -16.50
CA GLU A 91 -20.99 15.50 -16.18
C GLU A 91 -20.90 14.75 -17.52
N SER A 92 -19.68 14.67 -18.04
CA SER A 92 -19.29 13.82 -19.17
C SER A 92 -19.73 12.36 -18.95
N GLU A 93 -20.02 11.64 -20.05
CA GLU A 93 -20.33 10.21 -19.98
C GLU A 93 -19.22 9.49 -19.21
N PRO A 94 -19.55 8.62 -18.23
CA PRO A 94 -18.53 7.93 -17.46
C PRO A 94 -17.85 6.92 -18.41
N GLN A 95 -16.74 7.32 -19.02
CA GLN A 95 -15.98 6.46 -19.92
C GLN A 95 -15.09 5.54 -19.09
N LEU A 96 -15.14 4.24 -19.38
CA LEU A 96 -14.11 3.34 -18.90
C LEU A 96 -12.80 3.75 -19.59
N PRO A 97 -11.73 4.02 -18.84
CA PRO A 97 -10.46 4.37 -19.44
C PRO A 97 -9.99 3.17 -20.30
N GLN A 98 -9.91 3.36 -21.61
CA GLN A 98 -9.43 2.34 -22.54
C GLN A 98 -7.91 2.27 -22.44
N PHE A 99 -7.40 1.46 -21.52
CA PHE A 99 -5.98 1.16 -21.42
C PHE A 99 -5.73 -0.35 -21.37
N ASN A 100 -4.52 -0.75 -21.73
CA ASN A 100 -4.08 -2.13 -21.62
C ASN A 100 -3.86 -2.49 -20.14
N PRO A 101 -4.68 -3.39 -19.54
CA PRO A 101 -4.56 -3.73 -18.12
C PRO A 101 -3.17 -4.27 -17.74
N PHE A 102 -2.46 -4.85 -18.70
CA PHE A 102 -1.09 -5.36 -18.54
C PHE A 102 -0.06 -4.31 -18.10
N VAL A 103 -0.34 -3.01 -18.23
CA VAL A 103 0.54 -1.93 -17.76
C VAL A 103 0.66 -1.91 -16.22
N PHE A 104 -0.33 -2.44 -15.50
CA PHE A 104 -0.29 -2.55 -14.04
C PHE A 104 0.29 -3.88 -13.54
N LEU A 105 0.75 -4.74 -14.45
CA LEU A 105 1.44 -5.98 -14.09
C LEU A 105 2.84 -5.74 -13.49
N PRO A 106 3.71 -4.86 -14.05
CA PRO A 106 4.99 -4.54 -13.44
C PRO A 106 4.91 -4.04 -11.98
N PRO A 107 4.04 -3.07 -11.61
CA PRO A 107 3.93 -2.66 -10.20
C PRO A 107 3.45 -3.79 -9.30
N ALA A 108 2.46 -4.59 -9.72
CA ALA A 108 2.01 -5.77 -8.96
C ALA A 108 3.14 -6.80 -8.73
N CYS A 109 3.96 -7.07 -9.75
CA CYS A 109 5.14 -7.93 -9.60
C CYS A 109 6.17 -7.33 -8.64
N CYS A 110 6.42 -6.02 -8.70
CA CYS A 110 7.31 -5.32 -7.79
C CYS A 110 6.81 -5.40 -6.34
N ASP A 111 5.51 -5.24 -6.09
CA ASP A 111 4.94 -5.32 -4.75
C ASP A 111 5.05 -6.74 -4.18
N ILE A 112 4.74 -7.78 -4.97
CA ILE A 112 4.91 -9.18 -4.53
C ILE A 112 6.38 -9.50 -4.23
N LEU A 113 7.30 -9.04 -5.08
CA LEU A 113 8.73 -9.23 -4.87
C LEU A 113 9.20 -8.51 -3.60
N ALA A 114 8.77 -7.26 -3.40
CA ALA A 114 9.12 -6.47 -2.23
C ALA A 114 8.56 -7.09 -0.94
N THR A 115 7.29 -7.48 -0.93
CA THR A 115 6.64 -8.12 0.22
C THR A 115 7.28 -9.46 0.56
N SER A 116 7.69 -10.25 -0.44
CA SER A 116 8.41 -11.51 -0.22
C SER A 116 9.78 -11.30 0.42
N ILE A 117 10.57 -10.34 -0.07
CA ILE A 117 11.88 -10.00 0.51
C ILE A 117 11.71 -9.42 1.92
N MET A 118 10.70 -8.57 2.09
CA MET A 118 10.35 -7.95 3.37
C MET A 118 9.96 -9.01 4.42
N TYR A 119 9.22 -10.05 4.03
CA TYR A 119 8.90 -11.17 4.92
C TYR A 119 10.16 -11.94 5.37
N ILE A 120 11.07 -12.26 4.44
CA ILE A 120 12.35 -12.88 4.78
C ILE A 120 13.13 -11.99 5.75
N GLY A 121 13.11 -10.67 5.54
CA GLY A 121 13.71 -9.69 6.44
C GLY A 121 13.09 -9.72 7.84
N LEU A 122 11.76 -9.75 7.94
CA LEU A 122 11.04 -9.79 9.22
C LEU A 122 11.39 -11.02 10.07
N ASN A 123 11.68 -12.16 9.44
CA ASN A 123 12.12 -13.37 10.15
C ASN A 123 13.57 -13.29 10.67
N LEU A 124 14.37 -12.34 10.17
CA LEU A 124 15.80 -12.20 10.51
C LEU A 124 16.11 -10.97 11.38
N THR A 125 15.18 -10.02 11.53
CA THR A 125 15.32 -8.85 12.41
C THR A 125 14.12 -8.70 13.35
N THR A 126 14.19 -7.77 14.29
CA THR A 126 13.10 -7.45 15.21
C THR A 126 11.98 -6.68 14.50
N ALA A 127 10.73 -6.91 14.93
CA ALA A 127 9.56 -6.24 14.36
C ALA A 127 9.61 -4.70 14.49
N SER A 128 10.28 -4.16 15.52
CA SER A 128 10.50 -2.73 15.71
C SER A 128 11.44 -2.16 14.65
N SER A 129 12.59 -2.79 14.44
CA SER A 129 13.57 -2.39 13.43
C SER A 129 12.98 -2.49 12.03
N PHE A 130 12.20 -3.54 11.76
CA PHE A 130 11.42 -3.69 10.53
C PHE A 130 10.51 -2.50 10.21
N GLN A 131 9.68 -2.09 11.16
CA GLN A 131 8.74 -0.98 10.94
C GLN A 131 9.48 0.34 10.71
N MET A 132 10.58 0.55 11.43
CA MET A 132 11.39 1.76 11.30
C MET A 132 12.16 1.80 9.98
N LEU A 133 12.75 0.67 9.55
CA LEU A 133 13.45 0.55 8.27
C LEU A 133 12.52 0.71 7.06
N ARG A 134 11.23 0.39 7.20
CA ARG A 134 10.22 0.68 6.18
C ARG A 134 10.09 2.18 5.89
N GLY A 135 10.48 3.04 6.83
CA GLY A 135 10.59 4.50 6.63
C GLY A 135 11.64 4.91 5.59
N ALA A 136 12.59 4.03 5.26
CA ALA A 136 13.62 4.29 4.23
C ALA A 136 13.04 4.53 2.84
N VAL A 137 11.82 4.02 2.57
CA VAL A 137 11.12 4.23 1.31
C VAL A 137 10.99 5.71 0.95
N ILE A 138 10.90 6.61 1.94
CA ILE A 138 10.77 8.06 1.74
C ILE A 138 11.99 8.64 1.02
N ILE A 139 13.19 8.15 1.33
CA ILE A 139 14.43 8.63 0.71
C ILE A 139 14.52 8.15 -0.72
N PHE A 140 14.31 6.85 -0.95
CA PHE A 140 14.41 6.26 -2.28
C PHE A 140 13.32 6.81 -3.22
N THR A 141 12.09 6.96 -2.74
CA THR A 141 11.00 7.60 -3.53
C THR A 141 11.31 9.05 -3.84
N GLY A 142 11.83 9.83 -2.89
CA GLY A 142 12.25 11.21 -3.11
C GLY A 142 13.33 11.35 -4.17
N LEU A 143 14.40 10.54 -4.09
CA LEU A 143 15.49 10.55 -5.06
C LEU A 143 15.04 10.08 -6.45
N LEU A 144 14.27 8.99 -6.53
CA LEU A 144 13.73 8.47 -7.79
C LEU A 144 12.72 9.42 -8.42
N SER A 145 11.93 10.14 -7.62
CA SER A 145 10.98 11.15 -8.11
C SER A 145 11.70 12.31 -8.81
N VAL A 146 12.82 12.79 -8.27
CA VAL A 146 13.64 13.80 -8.96
C VAL A 146 14.21 13.26 -10.28
N GLY A 147 14.64 12.00 -10.30
CA GLY A 147 15.24 11.39 -11.50
C GLY A 147 14.23 11.02 -12.61
N MET A 148 13.13 10.35 -12.27
CA MET A 148 12.19 9.76 -13.25
C MET A 148 10.99 10.66 -13.60
N LEU A 149 10.55 11.49 -12.65
CA LEU A 149 9.40 12.38 -12.79
C LEU A 149 9.83 13.84 -13.02
N GLY A 150 11.10 14.18 -12.76
CA GLY A 150 11.62 15.54 -12.92
C GLY A 150 11.13 16.50 -11.84
N ALA A 151 10.69 15.98 -10.69
CA ALA A 151 10.16 16.80 -9.61
C ALA A 151 11.23 17.74 -9.02
N ARG A 152 10.86 19.01 -8.79
CA ARG A 152 11.72 20.00 -8.12
C ARG A 152 11.43 20.00 -6.62
N ILE A 153 12.30 19.36 -5.85
CA ILE A 153 12.20 19.33 -4.38
C ILE A 153 12.82 20.61 -3.80
N GLN A 154 12.02 21.38 -3.04
CA GLN A 154 12.50 22.56 -2.32
C GLN A 154 13.58 22.20 -1.29
N PRO A 155 14.56 23.08 -1.03
CA PRO A 155 15.73 22.77 -0.20
C PRO A 155 15.38 22.40 1.25
N PHE A 156 14.27 22.90 1.80
CA PHE A 156 13.84 22.53 3.16
C PHE A 156 13.35 21.07 3.25
N LYS A 157 12.80 20.50 2.16
CA LYS A 157 12.39 19.08 2.11
C LYS A 157 13.62 18.16 2.08
N TRP A 158 14.72 18.61 1.47
CA TRP A 158 16.01 17.91 1.52
C TRP A 158 16.55 17.78 2.94
N PHE A 159 16.39 18.82 3.76
CA PHE A 159 16.76 18.75 5.18
C PHE A 159 15.95 17.69 5.93
N GLY A 160 14.64 17.60 5.66
CA GLY A 160 13.79 16.53 6.20
C GLY A 160 14.25 15.13 5.78
N MET A 161 14.59 14.93 4.51
CA MET A 161 15.11 13.65 4.01
C MET A 161 16.45 13.26 4.68
N LEU A 162 17.34 14.24 4.91
CA LEU A 162 18.60 14.01 5.62
C LEU A 162 18.37 13.60 7.08
N PHE A 163 17.39 14.23 7.73
CA PHE A 163 17.02 13.86 9.10
C PHE A 163 16.47 12.42 9.19
N VAL A 164 15.65 12.00 8.22
CA VAL A 164 15.16 10.61 8.12
C VAL A 164 16.33 9.65 7.89
N MET A 165 17.30 9.99 7.04
CA MET A 165 18.52 9.20 6.85
C MET A 165 19.29 9.00 8.16
N ALA A 166 19.48 10.06 8.95
CA ALA A 166 20.13 9.97 10.24
C ALA A 166 19.38 9.04 11.20
N GLY A 167 18.05 9.14 11.24
CA GLY A 167 17.19 8.24 12.03
C GLY A 167 17.36 6.77 11.64
N LEU A 168 17.38 6.45 10.35
CA LEU A 168 17.55 5.08 9.86
C LEU A 168 18.92 4.50 10.19
N VAL A 169 19.98 5.32 10.10
CA VAL A 169 21.32 4.91 10.50
C VAL A 169 21.37 4.59 12.00
N ILE A 170 20.73 5.43 12.84
CA ILE A 170 20.65 5.19 14.28
C ILE A 170 19.94 3.86 14.56
N VAL A 171 18.78 3.63 13.94
CA VAL A 171 18.03 2.37 14.10
C VAL A 171 18.86 1.15 13.69
N GLY A 172 19.49 1.21 12.52
CA GLY A 172 20.33 0.11 12.04
C GLY A 172 21.54 -0.18 12.93
N VAL A 173 22.13 0.85 13.53
CA VAL A 173 23.26 0.69 14.48
C VAL A 173 22.77 0.15 15.83
N SER A 174 21.62 0.62 16.33
CA SER A 174 21.03 0.13 17.58
C SER A 174 20.74 -1.37 17.51
N ASP A 175 20.18 -1.86 16.40
CA ASP A 175 19.87 -3.28 16.18
C ASP A 175 21.12 -4.18 16.21
N ILE A 176 22.30 -3.65 15.81
CA ILE A 176 23.58 -4.38 15.83
C ILE A 176 24.23 -4.37 17.23
N LEU A 177 23.98 -3.31 18.01
CA LEU A 177 24.58 -3.10 19.32
C LEU A 177 23.82 -3.79 20.46
N GLU A 178 22.51 -3.98 20.33
CA GLU A 178 21.65 -4.50 21.40
C GLU A 178 21.81 -6.02 21.61
N ASP A 179 22.40 -6.74 20.64
CA ASP A 179 22.54 -8.20 20.72
C ASP A 179 23.95 -8.63 21.17
N ASP A 180 24.05 -9.22 22.37
CA ASP A 180 25.33 -9.42 23.08
C ASP A 180 25.99 -10.80 22.86
N ASN A 181 25.41 -11.78 22.15
CA ASN A 181 26.02 -13.09 21.77
C ASN A 181 25.17 -13.79 20.67
N PRO A 182 25.64 -14.72 19.79
CA PRO A 182 26.94 -15.01 19.15
C PRO A 182 27.06 -14.36 17.73
N LEU A 183 28.19 -14.56 17.03
CA LEU A 183 28.45 -13.96 15.70
C LEU A 183 27.44 -14.33 14.59
N ASP A 184 26.72 -15.46 14.73
CA ASP A 184 25.76 -15.93 13.73
C ASP A 184 24.46 -15.10 13.74
N ASP A 185 23.97 -14.70 14.92
CA ASP A 185 22.76 -13.88 15.04
C ASP A 185 22.99 -12.45 14.54
N LYS A 186 24.20 -11.89 14.76
CA LYS A 186 24.56 -10.57 14.20
C LYS A 186 24.55 -10.55 12.69
N ASN A 187 25.09 -11.60 12.05
CA ASN A 187 25.08 -11.69 10.58
C ASN A 187 23.65 -11.86 10.05
N ALA A 188 22.78 -12.59 10.76
CA ALA A 188 21.37 -12.73 10.42
C ALA A 188 20.64 -11.37 10.49
N ILE A 189 20.82 -10.61 11.57
CA ILE A 189 20.22 -9.28 11.76
C ILE A 189 20.69 -8.30 10.68
N ILE A 190 22.01 -8.24 10.42
CA ILE A 190 22.57 -7.38 9.36
C ILE A 190 22.00 -7.77 7.99
N THR A 191 21.89 -9.06 7.71
CA THR A 191 21.30 -9.57 6.47
C THR A 191 19.82 -9.20 6.37
N GLY A 192 19.05 -9.34 7.45
CA GLY A 192 17.65 -8.93 7.52
C GLY A 192 17.48 -7.43 7.25
N ASN A 193 18.29 -6.59 7.89
CA ASN A 193 18.27 -5.15 7.70
C ASN A 193 18.62 -4.76 6.25
N LEU A 194 19.62 -5.39 5.65
CA LEU A 194 19.97 -5.18 4.24
C LEU A 194 18.83 -5.59 3.30
N LEU A 195 18.20 -6.75 3.54
CA LEU A 195 17.07 -7.25 2.75
C LEU A 195 15.88 -6.28 2.81
N ILE A 196 15.57 -5.74 3.99
CA ILE A 196 14.49 -4.76 4.14
C ILE A 196 14.80 -3.48 3.36
N ILE A 197 16.04 -2.97 3.42
CA ILE A 197 16.45 -1.79 2.65
C ILE A 197 16.32 -2.07 1.14
N MET A 198 16.74 -3.26 0.67
CA MET A 198 16.57 -3.67 -0.72
C MET A 198 15.09 -3.75 -1.12
N ALA A 199 14.23 -4.28 -0.24
CA ALA A 199 12.79 -4.29 -0.47
C ALA A 199 12.22 -2.86 -0.59
N GLN A 200 12.67 -1.92 0.26
CA GLN A 200 12.21 -0.52 0.18
C GLN A 200 12.59 0.17 -1.14
N ILE A 201 13.70 -0.22 -1.76
CA ILE A 201 14.06 0.28 -3.10
C ILE A 201 13.03 -0.20 -4.13
N ILE A 202 12.62 -1.48 -4.07
CA ILE A 202 11.62 -2.04 -4.98
C ILE A 202 10.26 -1.36 -4.79
N VAL A 203 9.82 -1.19 -3.54
CA VAL A 203 8.58 -0.43 -3.21
C VAL A 203 8.69 1.02 -3.72
N ALA A 204 9.85 1.65 -3.59
CA ALA A 204 10.04 3.00 -4.08
C ALA A 204 9.94 3.11 -5.62
N ILE A 205 10.48 2.11 -6.34
CA ILE A 205 10.34 2.02 -7.80
C ILE A 205 8.87 1.87 -8.19
N GLN A 206 8.13 0.97 -7.53
CA GLN A 206 6.69 0.78 -7.74
C GLN A 206 5.93 2.11 -7.55
N MET A 207 6.14 2.79 -6.42
CA MET A 207 5.46 4.05 -6.10
C MET A 207 5.73 5.15 -7.14
N VAL A 208 6.98 5.29 -7.60
CA VAL A 208 7.36 6.29 -8.62
C VAL A 208 6.83 5.91 -10.00
N TYR A 209 6.80 4.62 -10.32
CA TYR A 209 6.20 4.10 -11.55
C TYR A 209 4.70 4.43 -11.59
N GLU A 210 3.95 4.09 -10.54
CA GLU A 210 2.53 4.40 -10.42
C GLU A 210 2.25 5.89 -10.56
N GLN A 211 3.00 6.73 -9.82
CA GLN A 211 2.82 8.18 -9.91
C GLN A 211 3.01 8.69 -11.34
N LYS A 212 4.03 8.18 -12.04
CA LYS A 212 4.30 8.57 -13.42
C LYS A 212 3.18 8.15 -14.36
N TYR A 213 2.65 6.93 -14.20
CA TYR A 213 1.58 6.42 -15.05
C TYR A 213 0.24 7.09 -14.79
N LEU A 214 -0.11 7.33 -13.51
CA LEU A 214 -1.31 8.07 -13.14
C LEU A 214 -1.30 9.49 -13.73
N ASN A 215 -0.15 10.17 -13.67
CA ASN A 215 0.01 11.50 -14.27
C ASN A 215 -0.06 11.49 -15.82
N GLN A 216 0.35 10.41 -16.48
CA GLN A 216 0.40 10.35 -17.95
C GLN A 216 -0.93 9.97 -18.60
N TYR A 217 -1.70 9.08 -17.97
CA TYR A 217 -2.90 8.49 -18.58
C TYR A 217 -4.22 8.97 -17.96
N ASP A 218 -4.18 9.89 -16.98
CA ASP A 218 -5.35 10.42 -16.26
C ASP A 218 -6.35 9.32 -15.85
N VAL A 219 -5.80 8.18 -15.41
CA VAL A 219 -6.59 7.02 -15.00
C VAL A 219 -7.06 7.25 -13.56
N PRO A 220 -8.35 7.00 -13.25
CA PRO A 220 -8.81 7.04 -11.87
C PRO A 220 -7.95 6.14 -10.99
N ALA A 221 -7.26 6.73 -10.01
CA ALA A 221 -6.32 6.01 -9.15
C ALA A 221 -6.98 4.81 -8.43
N LEU A 222 -8.28 4.90 -8.10
CA LEU A 222 -9.04 3.81 -7.50
C LEU A 222 -9.13 2.56 -8.41
N PHE A 223 -9.22 2.77 -9.73
CA PHE A 223 -9.25 1.68 -10.70
C PHE A 223 -7.86 1.06 -10.90
N ALA A 224 -6.81 1.90 -10.92
CA ALA A 224 -5.42 1.46 -11.01
C ALA A 224 -5.04 0.51 -9.85
N VAL A 225 -5.28 0.92 -8.61
CA VAL A 225 -5.04 0.09 -7.42
C VAL A 225 -5.87 -1.18 -7.43
N GLY A 226 -7.12 -1.10 -7.90
CA GLY A 226 -7.98 -2.29 -8.00
C GLY A 226 -7.47 -3.34 -9.00
N LEU A 227 -6.85 -2.91 -10.11
CA LEU A 227 -6.22 -3.83 -11.07
C LEU A 227 -4.92 -4.42 -10.55
N GLU A 228 -4.12 -3.63 -9.84
CA GLU A 228 -2.93 -4.12 -9.15
C GLU A 228 -3.30 -5.22 -8.17
N GLY A 229 -4.31 -4.99 -7.30
CA GLY A 229 -4.83 -6.00 -6.38
C GLY A 229 -5.33 -7.26 -7.10
N MET A 230 -5.97 -7.12 -8.28
CA MET A 230 -6.42 -8.26 -9.08
C MET A 230 -5.23 -9.09 -9.61
N PHE A 231 -4.22 -8.46 -10.21
CA PHE A 231 -3.02 -9.17 -10.68
C PHE A 231 -2.22 -9.75 -9.50
N GLY A 232 -2.14 -9.01 -8.40
CA GLY A 232 -1.52 -9.40 -7.15
C GLY A 232 -2.14 -10.69 -6.60
N MET A 233 -3.47 -10.73 -6.47
CA MET A 233 -4.23 -11.91 -6.06
C MET A 233 -3.98 -13.12 -6.97
N ILE A 234 -3.94 -12.93 -8.29
CA ILE A 234 -3.70 -14.03 -9.25
C ILE A 234 -2.29 -14.60 -9.08
N ILE A 235 -1.28 -13.73 -9.06
CA ILE A 235 0.13 -14.15 -8.95
C ILE A 235 0.38 -14.79 -7.58
N LEU A 236 -0.10 -14.17 -6.50
CA LEU A 236 0.11 -14.66 -5.15
C LEU A 236 -0.64 -15.98 -4.91
N SER A 237 -1.88 -16.12 -5.40
CA SER A 237 -2.61 -17.40 -5.36
C SER A 237 -1.87 -18.50 -6.12
N ALA A 238 -1.26 -18.18 -7.27
CA ALA A 238 -0.42 -19.12 -7.99
C ALA A 238 0.89 -19.45 -7.23
N LEU A 239 1.44 -18.50 -6.48
CA LEU A 239 2.66 -18.65 -5.65
C LEU A 239 2.42 -19.48 -4.38
N MET A 240 1.20 -19.47 -3.82
CA MET A 240 0.86 -20.32 -2.67
C MET A 240 1.00 -21.81 -2.97
N VAL A 241 0.76 -22.23 -4.22
CA VAL A 241 0.86 -23.64 -4.62
C VAL A 241 2.28 -24.19 -4.46
N PRO A 242 3.35 -23.60 -5.03
CA PRO A 242 4.71 -24.07 -4.80
C PRO A 242 5.18 -23.85 -3.35
N MET A 243 4.73 -22.79 -2.67
CA MET A 243 5.12 -22.52 -1.28
C MET A 243 4.59 -23.56 -0.28
N TYR A 244 3.44 -24.16 -0.55
CA TYR A 244 2.92 -25.30 0.22
C TYR A 244 3.87 -26.51 0.20
N TYR A 245 4.60 -26.74 -0.90
CA TYR A 245 5.50 -27.89 -1.04
C TYR A 245 6.94 -27.61 -0.56
N ILE A 246 7.30 -26.35 -0.33
CA ILE A 246 8.63 -25.98 0.16
C ILE A 246 8.66 -26.16 1.68
N HIS A 247 9.48 -27.13 2.12
CA HIS A 247 9.75 -27.36 3.52
C HIS A 247 10.91 -26.46 3.93
N VAL A 248 10.71 -25.67 4.97
CA VAL A 248 11.72 -24.78 5.55
C VAL A 248 12.13 -25.27 6.93
N PRO A 249 13.38 -24.98 7.35
CA PRO A 249 13.82 -25.27 8.70
C PRO A 249 12.98 -24.49 9.73
N HIS A 250 12.89 -25.02 10.95
CA HIS A 250 12.10 -24.48 12.07
C HIS A 250 12.42 -23.02 12.47
N THR A 251 13.50 -22.44 11.93
CA THR A 251 13.84 -21.02 12.04
C THR A 251 12.90 -20.11 11.23
N PHE A 252 12.22 -20.63 10.19
CA PHE A 252 11.36 -19.85 9.30
C PHE A 252 9.87 -20.23 9.38
N SER A 253 9.52 -21.33 10.04
CA SER A 253 8.14 -21.76 10.23
C SER A 253 7.96 -22.45 11.58
N THR A 254 6.99 -21.98 12.36
CA THR A 254 6.58 -22.59 13.64
C THR A 254 5.59 -23.75 13.43
N ASN A 255 5.26 -24.09 12.18
CA ASN A 255 4.31 -25.16 11.88
C ASN A 255 4.91 -26.54 12.23
N PRO A 256 4.12 -27.45 12.84
CA PRO A 256 4.57 -28.78 13.23
C PRO A 256 4.99 -29.67 12.03
N GLU A 257 4.58 -29.35 10.80
CA GLU A 257 4.97 -30.07 9.58
C GLU A 257 6.16 -29.44 8.81
N GLY A 258 6.73 -28.32 9.28
CA GLY A 258 7.88 -27.67 8.64
C GLY A 258 7.60 -27.06 7.26
N ARG A 259 6.32 -26.82 6.93
CA ARG A 259 5.90 -26.16 5.67
C ARG A 259 6.00 -24.64 5.80
N LEU A 260 6.42 -23.97 4.71
CA LEU A 260 6.55 -22.51 4.65
C LEU A 260 5.21 -21.81 4.88
N GLU A 261 4.13 -22.39 4.37
CA GLU A 261 2.78 -21.89 4.54
C GLU A 261 1.76 -23.02 4.36
N ASP A 262 0.78 -23.10 5.25
CA ASP A 262 -0.32 -24.06 5.13
C ASP A 262 -1.65 -23.32 5.30
N VAL A 263 -2.27 -22.99 4.16
CA VAL A 263 -3.55 -22.28 4.10
C VAL A 263 -4.67 -23.05 4.79
N PHE A 264 -4.61 -24.39 4.76
CA PHE A 264 -5.62 -25.23 5.40
C PHE A 264 -5.44 -25.24 6.92
N PHE A 265 -4.19 -25.26 7.40
CA PHE A 265 -3.88 -25.10 8.82
C PHE A 265 -4.27 -23.70 9.31
N ALA A 266 -3.92 -22.65 8.57
CA ALA A 266 -4.30 -21.28 8.91
C ALA A 266 -5.83 -21.11 8.95
N TRP A 267 -6.56 -21.73 8.03
CA TRP A 267 -8.02 -21.73 8.04
C TRP A 267 -8.60 -22.43 9.28
N LYS A 268 -7.97 -23.52 9.72
CA LYS A 268 -8.34 -24.22 10.96
C LYS A 268 -8.09 -23.31 12.18
N GLU A 269 -6.93 -22.67 12.27
CA GLU A 269 -6.60 -21.72 13.34
C GLU A 269 -7.58 -20.54 13.39
N ILE A 270 -7.95 -19.99 12.23
CA ILE A 270 -8.95 -18.91 12.11
C ILE A 270 -10.35 -19.38 12.57
N SER A 271 -10.68 -20.64 12.31
CA SER A 271 -11.97 -21.22 12.71
C SER A 271 -12.05 -21.52 14.21
N GLU A 272 -10.90 -21.75 14.85
CA GLU A 272 -10.79 -22.04 16.28
C GLU A 272 -10.70 -20.76 17.12
N ASP A 273 -9.92 -19.77 16.70
CA ASP A 273 -9.85 -18.46 17.34
C ASP A 273 -10.42 -17.34 16.44
N PRO A 274 -11.68 -16.93 16.65
CA PRO A 274 -12.32 -15.89 15.85
C PRO A 274 -11.66 -14.51 16.02
N TRP A 275 -10.81 -14.29 17.03
CA TRP A 275 -10.05 -13.04 17.14
C TRP A 275 -9.04 -12.87 16.01
N ILE A 276 -8.52 -13.97 15.47
CA ILE A 276 -7.63 -13.95 14.29
C ILE A 276 -8.42 -13.46 13.07
N ALA A 277 -9.65 -13.98 12.89
CA ALA A 277 -10.54 -13.53 11.83
C ALA A 277 -10.87 -12.03 11.94
N VAL A 278 -11.11 -11.54 13.16
CA VAL A 278 -11.35 -10.10 13.40
C VAL A 278 -10.11 -9.28 13.03
N ALA A 279 -8.92 -9.70 13.45
CA ALA A 279 -7.67 -9.00 13.12
C ALA A 279 -7.42 -8.95 11.60
N LEU A 280 -7.60 -10.08 10.89
CA LEU A 280 -7.50 -10.15 9.42
C LEU A 280 -8.58 -9.34 8.70
N SER A 281 -9.82 -9.32 9.22
CA SER A 281 -10.86 -8.45 8.67
C SER A 281 -10.52 -6.97 8.85
N GLY A 282 -9.88 -6.63 9.98
CA GLY A 282 -9.36 -5.30 10.27
C GLY A 282 -8.28 -4.87 9.28
N THR A 283 -7.34 -5.75 8.92
CA THR A 283 -6.31 -5.43 7.91
C THR A 283 -6.92 -5.24 6.52
N ILE A 284 -7.90 -6.05 6.12
CA ILE A 284 -8.62 -5.91 4.85
C ILE A 284 -9.30 -4.53 4.76
N ILE A 285 -10.08 -4.16 5.79
CA ILE A 285 -10.80 -2.89 5.85
C ILE A 285 -9.81 -1.72 5.85
N SER A 286 -8.77 -1.81 6.68
CA SER A 286 -7.78 -0.74 6.84
C SER A 286 -6.93 -0.54 5.59
N THR A 287 -6.62 -1.61 4.85
CA THR A 287 -5.90 -1.54 3.57
C THR A 287 -6.75 -0.84 2.52
N LYS A 288 -8.01 -1.28 2.36
CA LYS A 288 -8.97 -0.66 1.46
C LYS A 288 -9.09 0.85 1.73
N ASP A 289 -9.34 1.24 2.97
CA ASP A 289 -9.51 2.64 3.34
C ASP A 289 -8.21 3.45 3.18
N SER A 290 -7.05 2.88 3.53
CA SER A 290 -5.75 3.56 3.34
C SER A 290 -5.44 3.85 1.88
N HIS A 291 -5.70 2.91 0.97
CA HIS A 291 -5.44 3.08 -0.45
C HIS A 291 -6.44 4.03 -1.10
N ILE A 292 -7.73 3.95 -0.74
CA ILE A 292 -8.74 4.94 -1.16
C ILE A 292 -8.31 6.34 -0.72
N LEU A 293 -7.82 6.51 0.51
CA LEU A 293 -7.36 7.81 0.99
C LEU A 293 -6.07 8.28 0.31
N ARG A 294 -5.13 7.39 -0.02
CA ARG A 294 -3.96 7.74 -0.84
C ARG A 294 -4.38 8.23 -2.23
N CYS A 295 -5.35 7.57 -2.86
CA CYS A 295 -5.90 8.01 -4.14
C CYS A 295 -6.54 9.41 -4.02
N CYS A 296 -7.39 9.62 -3.02
CA CYS A 296 -8.01 10.92 -2.75
C CYS A 296 -6.97 12.02 -2.45
N PHE A 297 -5.90 11.69 -1.72
CA PHE A 297 -4.82 12.62 -1.43
C PHE A 297 -3.97 12.93 -2.65
N SER A 298 -3.68 11.94 -3.50
CA SER A 298 -2.93 12.16 -4.75
C SER A 298 -3.70 13.06 -5.72
N ILE A 299 -5.02 12.84 -5.85
CA ILE A 299 -5.92 13.68 -6.66
C ILE A 299 -5.98 15.10 -6.08
N CYS A 300 -6.31 15.24 -4.79
CA CYS A 300 -6.40 16.54 -4.12
C CYS A 300 -5.04 17.27 -4.07
N GLY A 301 -3.93 16.53 -4.01
CA GLY A 301 -2.58 17.08 -4.03
C GLY A 301 -2.16 17.56 -5.42
N ALA A 302 -2.61 16.88 -6.49
CA ALA A 302 -2.47 17.37 -7.85
C ALA A 302 -3.25 18.67 -8.06
N ASP A 303 -4.52 18.69 -7.64
CA ASP A 303 -5.38 19.89 -7.70
C ASP A 303 -4.75 21.09 -6.97
N LEU A 304 -4.18 20.86 -5.77
CA LEU A 304 -3.51 21.92 -5.01
C LEU A 304 -2.21 22.42 -5.66
N VAL A 305 -1.48 21.55 -6.37
CA VAL A 305 -0.25 21.93 -7.09
C VAL A 305 -0.57 22.69 -8.38
N GLU A 306 -1.69 22.39 -9.04
CA GLU A 306 -2.18 23.19 -10.17
C GLU A 306 -2.66 24.57 -9.72
N ASP A 307 -3.42 24.67 -8.62
CA ASP A 307 -3.89 25.96 -8.06
C ASP A 307 -2.71 26.86 -7.66
N ASP A 308 -1.66 26.30 -7.04
CA ASP A 308 -0.43 27.03 -6.65
C ASP A 308 0.46 27.41 -7.85
N ARG A 309 0.35 26.67 -8.98
CA ARG A 309 1.04 27.03 -10.22
C ARG A 309 0.32 28.17 -10.94
N ASP A 310 -1.01 28.12 -10.98
CA ASP A 310 -1.83 29.15 -11.61
C ASP A 310 -1.78 30.47 -10.81
N SER A 311 -1.68 30.41 -9.47
CA SER A 311 -1.49 31.60 -8.65
C SER A 311 -0.13 32.27 -8.90
N LEU A 312 0.96 31.50 -8.98
CA LEU A 312 2.30 32.01 -9.30
C LEU A 312 2.39 32.61 -10.70
N LEU A 313 1.70 32.04 -11.69
CA LEU A 313 1.64 32.60 -13.05
C LEU A 313 0.83 33.90 -13.11
N ASN A 314 -0.17 34.07 -12.24
CA ASN A 314 -0.98 35.28 -12.18
C ASN A 314 -0.35 36.40 -11.33
N GLU A 315 0.71 36.14 -10.56
CA GLU A 315 1.48 37.18 -9.85
C GLU A 315 2.56 37.84 -10.72
N ASP A 316 2.89 37.24 -11.87
CA ASP A 316 3.88 37.75 -12.83
C ASP A 316 3.28 38.62 -13.96
N GLU A 317 1.97 38.93 -13.92
CA GLU A 317 1.23 39.80 -14.88
C GLU A 317 0.71 41.09 -14.21
#